data_AF-A0A1H9HBF7-F1
#
_entry.id   AF-A0A1H9HBF7-F1
#
_cell.length_a   1.000
_cell.length_b   1.000
_cell.length_c   1.000
_cell.angle_alpha   90.00
_cell.angle_beta   90.00
_cell.angle_gamma   90.00
#
_symmetry.space_group_name_H-M   'P 1'
#
loop_
_entity.id
_entity.type
_entity.pdbx_description
1 polymer ?
#
loop_
_entity_poly.entity_id
_entity_poly.type
_entity_poly.pdbx_seq_one_letter_code
_entity_poly.pdbx_strand_id
1 'polypeptide(L)'
;MDQVKFGAELISRLMDHLCSQVDGCVGVGLSVWPDGTLLRATGVAVELDAEQLTSGAGPLVEASRDERQVSGEVAGTHVVAVPGSWGDGGPIVLTVYLSHEPRVEDLKAVEEVEPLVATAAAVVEFCAGEVLRADQMARMVQHRRHIEQAKGLVMAARSCEPGEAFELLVRTSQHANVKLRDVAAALVVTVGGTLEDGAGEDAAPPDAAREVARKLWEALRS
;
A
#
# COMPACT_ATOMS: atom_id res chain seq x y z
N MET A 1 1.34 -11.12 6.22
CA MET A 1 -0.12 -11.23 6.02
C MET A 1 -0.65 -9.94 5.38
N ASP A 2 -0.56 -9.87 4.05
CA ASP A 2 -1.45 -9.25 3.04
C ASP A 2 -2.37 -8.04 3.30
N GLN A 3 -2.08 -7.15 4.25
CA GLN A 3 -3.02 -6.11 4.68
C GLN A 3 -3.15 -4.84 3.80
N VAL A 4 -2.64 -4.83 2.56
CA VAL A 4 -2.87 -3.73 1.59
C VAL A 4 -3.70 -4.17 0.37
N LYS A 5 -4.06 -5.46 0.27
CA LYS A 5 -4.68 -5.98 -0.97
C LYS A 5 -6.17 -5.66 -1.14
N PHE A 6 -6.96 -5.53 -0.07
CA PHE A 6 -8.42 -5.43 -0.20
C PHE A 6 -8.92 -4.16 -0.91
N GLY A 7 -8.29 -3.00 -0.69
CA GLY A 7 -8.72 -1.75 -1.32
C GLY A 7 -8.43 -1.70 -2.81
N ALA A 8 -7.20 -2.05 -3.17
CA ALA A 8 -6.76 -2.21 -4.55
C ALA A 8 -7.60 -3.24 -5.33
N GLU A 9 -7.86 -4.38 -4.70
CA GLU A 9 -8.60 -5.49 -5.30
C GLU A 9 -10.06 -5.12 -5.57
N LEU A 10 -10.70 -4.34 -4.70
CA LEU A 10 -12.07 -3.88 -4.93
C LEU A 10 -12.17 -2.98 -6.16
N ILE A 11 -11.27 -2.00 -6.28
CA ILE A 11 -11.21 -1.10 -7.44
C ILE A 11 -10.95 -1.91 -8.71
N SER A 12 -9.96 -2.82 -8.69
CA SER A 12 -9.67 -3.70 -9.82
C SER A 12 -10.87 -4.55 -10.23
N ARG A 13 -11.61 -5.14 -9.28
CA ARG A 13 -12.82 -5.93 -9.59
C ARG A 13 -13.95 -5.11 -10.21
N LEU A 14 -14.14 -3.87 -9.76
CA LEU A 14 -15.15 -2.98 -10.34
C LEU A 14 -14.76 -2.55 -11.76
N MET A 15 -13.48 -2.27 -11.99
CA MET A 15 -12.96 -1.96 -13.34
C MET A 15 -13.07 -3.19 -14.27
N ASP A 16 -12.72 -4.38 -13.78
CA ASP A 16 -12.89 -5.63 -14.54
C ASP A 16 -14.37 -5.91 -14.84
N HIS A 17 -15.25 -5.64 -13.87
CA HIS A 17 -16.69 -5.75 -14.07
C HIS A 17 -17.18 -4.79 -15.16
N LEU A 18 -16.80 -3.51 -15.10
CA LEU A 18 -17.12 -2.53 -16.14
C LEU A 18 -16.64 -2.99 -17.52
N CYS A 19 -15.38 -3.42 -17.62
CA CYS A 19 -14.82 -3.87 -18.89
C CYS A 19 -15.52 -5.14 -19.42
N SER A 20 -16.08 -5.98 -18.53
CA SER A 20 -16.90 -7.14 -18.94
C SER A 20 -18.33 -6.78 -19.40
N GLN A 21 -18.85 -5.61 -19.01
CA GLN A 21 -20.17 -5.12 -19.42
C GLN A 21 -20.13 -4.35 -20.74
N VAL A 22 -18.97 -3.80 -21.10
CA VAL A 22 -18.79 -2.99 -22.31
C VAL A 22 -18.10 -3.80 -23.39
N ASP A 23 -18.83 -4.12 -24.46
CA ASP A 23 -18.27 -4.81 -25.62
C ASP A 23 -17.11 -3.99 -26.21
N GLY A 24 -16.07 -4.68 -26.67
CA GLY A 24 -14.89 -4.02 -27.23
C GLY A 24 -14.05 -3.18 -26.25
N CYS A 25 -14.27 -3.27 -24.93
CA CYS A 25 -13.40 -2.67 -23.92
C CYS A 25 -11.97 -3.25 -24.00
N VAL A 26 -10.99 -2.36 -24.13
CA VAL A 26 -9.55 -2.71 -24.27
C VAL A 26 -8.70 -2.17 -23.12
N GLY A 27 -9.27 -1.35 -22.23
CA GLY A 27 -8.59 -0.87 -21.03
C GLY A 27 -9.47 0.06 -20.21
N VAL A 28 -9.21 0.11 -18.90
CA VAL A 28 -9.88 1.02 -17.97
C VAL A 28 -8.84 1.64 -17.07
N GLY A 29 -8.96 2.93 -16.80
CA GLY A 29 -8.04 3.67 -15.93
C GLY A 29 -8.77 4.52 -14.91
N LEU A 30 -8.11 4.76 -13.79
CA LEU A 30 -8.62 5.57 -12.69
C LEU A 30 -7.49 6.44 -12.15
N SER A 31 -7.68 7.75 -12.21
CA SER A 31 -6.72 8.73 -11.71
C SER A 31 -7.38 9.73 -10.75
N VAL A 32 -6.58 10.31 -9.86
CA VAL A 32 -7.00 11.29 -8.86
C VAL A 32 -6.29 12.61 -9.11
N TRP A 33 -6.97 13.72 -8.86
CA TRP A 33 -6.43 15.07 -8.93
C TRP A 33 -6.18 15.65 -7.54
N PRO A 34 -5.34 16.72 -7.41
CA PRO A 34 -4.81 17.59 -8.47
C PRO A 34 -3.51 17.11 -9.13
N ASP A 35 -2.88 16.07 -8.60
CA ASP A 35 -1.56 15.59 -9.02
C ASP A 35 -1.61 14.66 -10.23
N GLY A 36 -2.80 14.20 -10.62
CA GLY A 36 -2.98 13.24 -11.72
C GLY A 36 -2.44 11.86 -11.35
N THR A 37 -2.40 11.52 -10.05
CA THR A 37 -1.91 10.22 -9.60
C THR A 37 -2.79 9.11 -10.17
N LEU A 38 -2.18 8.21 -10.94
CA LEU A 38 -2.84 7.01 -11.44
C LEU A 38 -3.06 6.03 -10.28
N LEU A 39 -4.32 5.85 -9.86
CA LEU A 39 -4.67 4.86 -8.85
C LEU A 39 -4.56 3.46 -9.42
N ARG A 40 -5.20 3.20 -10.56
CA ARG A 40 -5.21 1.89 -11.22
C ARG A 40 -5.43 2.05 -12.71
N ALA A 41 -4.85 1.15 -13.49
CA ALA A 41 -5.12 1.01 -14.91
C ALA A 41 -4.99 -0.44 -15.35
N THR A 42 -5.77 -0.84 -16.33
CA THR A 42 -5.76 -2.17 -16.95
C THR A 42 -5.74 -2.04 -18.48
N GLY A 43 -5.20 -3.04 -19.16
CA GLY A 43 -5.11 -3.05 -20.62
C GLY A 43 -4.34 -1.84 -21.17
N VAL A 44 -4.85 -1.25 -22.25
CA VAL A 44 -4.19 -0.11 -22.92
C VAL A 44 -4.15 1.16 -22.06
N ALA A 45 -5.02 1.28 -21.05
CA ALA A 45 -5.10 2.46 -20.19
C ALA A 45 -3.79 2.72 -19.43
N VAL A 46 -3.00 1.67 -19.14
CA VAL A 46 -1.70 1.81 -18.44
C VAL A 46 -0.76 2.75 -19.18
N GLU A 47 -0.71 2.63 -20.51
CA GLU A 47 0.16 3.45 -21.34
C GLU A 47 -0.53 4.75 -21.77
N LEU A 48 -1.80 4.67 -22.18
CA LEU A 48 -2.53 5.81 -22.77
C LEU A 48 -2.92 6.88 -21.74
N ASP A 49 -3.22 6.50 -20.48
CA ASP A 49 -3.44 7.51 -19.43
C ASP A 49 -2.14 8.19 -19.03
N ALA A 50 -1.05 7.42 -18.93
CA ALA A 50 0.27 7.97 -18.61
C ALA A 50 0.72 8.97 -19.69
N GLU A 51 0.43 8.72 -20.96
CA GLU A 51 0.70 9.64 -22.07
C GLU A 51 -0.09 10.95 -21.93
N GLN A 52 -1.39 10.88 -21.64
CA GLN A 52 -2.23 12.07 -21.44
C GLN A 52 -1.78 12.90 -20.23
N LEU A 53 -1.47 12.25 -19.12
CA LEU A 53 -0.99 12.90 -17.91
C LEU A 53 0.38 13.57 -18.12
N THR A 54 1.28 12.90 -18.84
CA THR A 54 2.63 13.43 -19.15
C THR A 54 2.55 14.61 -20.10
N SER A 55 1.68 14.55 -21.12
CA SER A 55 1.48 15.62 -22.08
C SER A 55 0.64 16.78 -21.54
N GLY A 56 -0.16 16.54 -20.49
CA GLY A 56 -1.10 17.51 -19.92
C GLY A 56 -2.28 17.81 -20.84
N ALA A 57 -2.59 16.90 -21.77
CA ALA A 57 -3.64 17.06 -22.77
C ALA A 57 -4.36 15.73 -23.07
N GLY A 58 -5.55 15.82 -23.65
CA GLY A 58 -6.38 14.68 -24.03
C GLY A 58 -7.64 14.53 -23.17
N PRO A 59 -8.54 13.60 -23.54
CA PRO A 59 -9.86 13.44 -22.92
C PRO A 59 -9.84 13.28 -21.40
N LEU A 60 -8.86 12.55 -20.84
CA LEU A 60 -8.68 12.38 -19.39
C LEU A 60 -8.44 13.73 -18.70
N VAL A 61 -7.54 14.54 -19.25
CA VAL A 61 -7.14 15.83 -18.66
C VAL A 61 -8.26 16.87 -18.84
N GLU A 62 -8.94 16.85 -19.99
CA GLU A 62 -10.11 17.68 -20.25
C GLU A 62 -11.28 17.34 -19.32
N ALA A 63 -11.57 16.06 -19.11
CA ALA A 63 -12.65 15.62 -18.23
C ALA A 63 -12.42 16.06 -16.78
N SER A 64 -11.19 15.97 -16.28
CA SER A 64 -10.86 16.52 -14.97
C SER A 64 -11.01 18.04 -14.90
N ARG A 65 -10.47 18.76 -15.89
CA ARG A 65 -10.47 20.23 -15.87
C ARG A 65 -11.88 20.81 -15.98
N ASP A 66 -12.70 20.22 -16.85
CA ASP A 66 -14.04 20.72 -17.17
C ASP A 66 -15.13 20.07 -16.30
N GLU A 67 -14.77 19.08 -15.48
CA GLU A 67 -15.68 18.31 -14.62
C GLU A 67 -16.92 17.79 -15.36
N ARG A 68 -16.72 17.34 -16.60
CA ARG A 68 -17.75 16.74 -17.45
C ARG A 68 -17.21 15.51 -18.16
N GLN A 69 -18.12 14.63 -18.59
CA GLN A 69 -17.77 13.54 -19.48
C GLN A 69 -17.17 14.08 -20.78
N VAL A 70 -16.08 13.46 -21.22
CA VAL A 70 -15.40 13.73 -22.49
C VAL A 70 -15.22 12.41 -23.25
N SER A 71 -15.46 12.43 -24.55
CA SER A 71 -15.16 11.30 -25.44
C SER A 71 -14.24 11.78 -26.54
N GLY A 72 -13.30 10.93 -26.95
CA GLY A 72 -12.31 11.27 -27.96
C GLY A 72 -11.45 10.08 -28.34
N GLU A 73 -10.24 10.35 -28.82
CA GLU A 73 -9.25 9.34 -29.16
C GLU A 73 -7.88 9.70 -28.56
N VAL A 74 -7.13 8.66 -28.19
CA VAL A 74 -5.74 8.76 -27.75
C VAL A 74 -4.96 7.69 -28.49
N ALA A 75 -3.92 8.09 -29.23
CA ALA A 75 -3.12 7.20 -30.09
C ALA A 75 -3.96 6.28 -31.01
N GLY A 76 -5.10 6.79 -31.52
CA GLY A 76 -6.01 6.04 -32.40
C GLY A 76 -6.92 5.04 -31.68
N THR A 77 -6.99 5.06 -30.34
CA THR A 77 -7.92 4.28 -29.54
C THR A 77 -9.01 5.18 -28.98
N HIS A 78 -10.28 4.80 -29.12
CA HIS A 78 -11.39 5.58 -28.59
C HIS A 78 -11.40 5.53 -27.07
N VAL A 79 -11.73 6.66 -26.43
CA VAL A 79 -11.80 6.76 -24.97
C VAL A 79 -13.02 7.56 -24.54
N VAL A 80 -13.61 7.13 -23.43
CA VAL A 80 -14.58 7.90 -22.65
C VAL A 80 -13.94 8.19 -21.29
N ALA A 81 -13.85 9.46 -20.93
CA ALA A 81 -13.36 9.92 -19.64
C ALA A 81 -14.54 10.53 -18.86
N VAL A 82 -14.81 10.02 -17.66
CA VAL A 82 -15.91 10.46 -16.80
C VAL A 82 -15.34 10.93 -15.47
N PRO A 83 -15.53 12.20 -15.08
CA PRO A 83 -15.16 12.68 -13.78
C PRO A 83 -16.21 12.29 -12.74
N GLY A 84 -15.75 11.72 -11.64
CA GLY A 84 -16.49 11.49 -10.41
C GLY A 84 -16.13 12.55 -9.37
N SER A 85 -17.14 13.09 -8.69
CA SER A 85 -16.92 14.02 -7.59
C SER A 85 -16.58 13.26 -6.31
N TRP A 86 -15.43 13.54 -5.71
CA TRP A 86 -15.16 13.13 -4.34
C TRP A 86 -14.36 14.16 -3.54
N GLY A 87 -14.90 14.53 -2.38
CA GLY A 87 -14.21 15.28 -1.33
C GLY A 87 -13.65 16.64 -1.76
N ASP A 88 -12.74 17.18 -0.93
CA ASP A 88 -12.02 18.44 -1.20
C ASP A 88 -10.70 18.19 -1.97
N GLY A 89 -10.41 16.93 -2.32
CA GLY A 89 -9.15 16.50 -2.95
C GLY A 89 -9.06 16.80 -4.43
N GLY A 90 -10.19 16.93 -5.13
CA GLY A 90 -10.24 17.08 -6.59
C GLY A 90 -11.00 15.91 -7.23
N PRO A 91 -11.34 16.01 -8.53
CA PRO A 91 -12.10 14.96 -9.20
C PRO A 91 -11.29 13.66 -9.24
N ILE A 92 -11.99 12.54 -9.20
CA ILE A 92 -11.48 11.25 -9.68
C ILE A 92 -11.92 11.15 -11.14
N VAL A 93 -11.10 10.63 -12.06
CA VAL A 93 -11.55 10.38 -13.45
C VAL A 93 -11.37 8.93 -13.79
N LEU A 94 -12.46 8.33 -14.27
CA LEU A 94 -12.52 7.01 -14.85
C LEU A 94 -12.37 7.13 -16.37
N THR A 95 -11.39 6.44 -16.95
CA THR A 95 -11.24 6.29 -18.40
C THR A 95 -11.63 4.89 -18.82
N VAL A 96 -12.32 4.78 -19.95
CA VAL A 96 -12.68 3.51 -20.59
C VAL A 96 -12.29 3.58 -22.05
N TYR A 97 -11.40 2.69 -22.46
CA TYR A 97 -10.88 2.59 -23.82
C TYR A 97 -11.62 1.52 -24.60
N LEU A 98 -12.01 1.86 -25.83
CA LEU A 98 -12.85 1.04 -26.69
C LEU A 98 -12.18 0.82 -28.04
N SER A 99 -12.35 -0.39 -28.57
CA SER A 99 -11.95 -0.76 -29.94
C SER A 99 -12.90 -0.22 -31.02
N HIS A 100 -13.93 0.51 -30.63
CA HIS A 100 -14.89 1.17 -31.51
C HIS A 100 -15.33 2.51 -30.92
N GLU A 101 -15.97 3.34 -31.75
CA GLU A 101 -16.56 4.60 -31.30
C GLU A 101 -17.58 4.36 -30.17
N PRO A 102 -17.61 5.19 -29.11
CA PRO A 102 -18.51 4.99 -27.98
C PRO A 102 -19.99 5.05 -28.40
N ARG A 103 -20.76 4.03 -27.98
CA ARG A 103 -22.19 3.91 -28.21
C ARG A 103 -22.96 4.28 -26.95
N VAL A 104 -24.27 4.52 -27.09
CA VAL A 104 -25.15 4.88 -25.98
C VAL A 104 -25.16 3.80 -24.90
N GLU A 105 -25.06 2.53 -25.28
CA GLU A 105 -25.02 1.39 -24.36
C GLU A 105 -23.74 1.39 -23.52
N ASP A 106 -22.59 1.71 -24.13
CA ASP A 106 -21.31 1.82 -23.43
C ASP A 106 -21.39 2.92 -22.38
N LEU A 107 -21.90 4.10 -22.78
CA LEU A 107 -22.03 5.25 -21.88
C LEU A 107 -22.93 4.94 -20.68
N LYS A 108 -24.03 4.19 -20.88
CA LYS A 108 -24.90 3.75 -19.79
C LYS A 108 -24.19 2.82 -18.82
N ALA A 109 -23.40 1.88 -19.32
CA ALA A 109 -22.63 0.97 -18.47
C ALA A 109 -21.56 1.74 -17.67
N VAL A 110 -20.89 2.72 -18.29
CA VAL A 110 -19.94 3.58 -17.57
C VAL A 110 -20.67 4.41 -16.51
N GLU A 111 -21.79 5.06 -16.84
CA GLU A 111 -22.60 5.86 -15.91
C GLU A 111 -23.14 5.04 -14.72
N GLU A 112 -23.46 3.76 -14.93
CA GLU A 112 -23.94 2.87 -13.87
C GLU A 112 -22.82 2.44 -12.91
N VAL A 113 -21.61 2.18 -13.41
CA VAL A 113 -20.50 1.63 -12.61
C VAL A 113 -19.59 2.71 -12.04
N GLU A 114 -19.46 3.86 -12.70
CA GLU A 114 -18.59 4.96 -12.26
C GLU A 114 -18.81 5.35 -10.79
N PRO A 115 -20.05 5.54 -10.29
CA PRO A 115 -20.27 5.93 -8.90
C PRO A 115 -19.76 4.90 -7.89
N LEU A 116 -19.81 3.60 -8.25
CA LEU A 116 -19.28 2.51 -7.43
C LEU A 116 -17.76 2.56 -7.38
N VAL A 117 -17.11 2.84 -8.52
CA VAL A 117 -15.65 2.97 -8.61
C VAL A 117 -15.16 4.19 -7.83
N ALA A 118 -15.81 5.34 -8.00
CA ALA A 118 -15.50 6.56 -7.26
C ALA A 118 -15.67 6.36 -5.74
N THR A 119 -16.77 5.71 -5.32
CA THR A 119 -17.00 5.39 -3.89
C THR A 119 -15.96 4.41 -3.34
N ALA A 120 -15.56 3.40 -4.12
CA ALA A 120 -14.52 2.48 -3.70
C ALA A 120 -13.17 3.19 -3.52
N ALA A 121 -12.78 4.04 -4.47
CA ALA A 121 -11.56 4.83 -4.38
C ALA A 121 -11.56 5.76 -3.14
N ALA A 122 -12.69 6.43 -2.90
CA ALA A 122 -12.93 7.25 -1.72
C ALA A 122 -12.74 6.49 -0.40
N VAL A 123 -13.34 5.30 -0.28
CA VAL A 123 -13.20 4.46 0.92
C VAL A 123 -11.76 4.02 1.10
N VAL A 124 -11.08 3.65 0.01
CA VAL A 124 -9.68 3.25 0.06
C VAL A 124 -8.78 4.40 0.52
N GLU A 125 -9.00 5.62 0.02
CA GLU A 125 -8.24 6.80 0.42
C GLU A 125 -8.48 7.17 1.89
N PHE A 126 -9.75 7.23 2.30
CA PHE A 126 -10.13 7.50 3.69
C PHE A 126 -9.52 6.46 4.65
N CYS A 127 -9.63 5.18 4.31
CA CYS A 127 -9.08 4.09 5.11
C CYS A 127 -7.55 4.06 5.06
N ALA A 128 -6.89 4.46 3.97
CA ALA A 128 -5.42 4.50 3.92
C ALA A 128 -4.84 5.38 5.04
N GLY A 129 -5.50 6.50 5.37
CA GLY A 129 -5.13 7.37 6.48
C GLY A 129 -5.32 6.77 7.88
N GLU A 130 -6.26 5.84 8.06
CA GLU A 130 -6.56 5.19 9.35
C GLU A 130 -5.86 3.83 9.51
N VAL A 131 -5.76 3.04 8.44
CA VAL A 131 -5.05 1.75 8.39
C VAL A 131 -3.55 1.93 8.67
N LEU A 132 -2.94 3.03 8.20
CA LEU A 132 -1.58 3.41 8.58
C LEU A 132 -1.40 3.55 10.10
N ARG A 133 -2.43 3.98 10.84
CA ARG A 133 -2.37 4.07 12.31
C ARG A 133 -2.54 2.71 12.98
N ALA A 134 -3.42 1.85 12.46
CA ALA A 134 -3.60 0.50 12.97
C ALA A 134 -2.35 -0.38 12.75
N ASP A 135 -1.71 -0.29 11.58
CA ASP A 135 -0.46 -0.99 11.27
C ASP A 135 0.71 -0.50 12.12
N GLN A 136 0.80 0.82 12.35
CA GLN A 136 1.80 1.38 13.27
C GLN A 136 1.57 0.88 14.70
N MET A 137 0.32 0.83 15.18
CA MET A 137 -0.02 0.26 16.48
C MET A 137 0.28 -1.24 16.56
N ALA A 138 -0.07 -2.02 15.52
CA ALA A 138 0.21 -3.45 15.45
C ALA A 138 1.73 -3.72 15.45
N ARG A 139 2.51 -2.94 14.68
CA ARG A 139 3.98 -2.99 14.71
C ARG A 139 4.54 -2.63 16.09
N MET A 140 3.99 -1.62 16.77
CA MET A 140 4.38 -1.29 18.15
C MET A 140 4.10 -2.43 19.14
N VAL A 141 2.96 -3.13 19.01
CA VAL A 141 2.64 -4.32 19.82
C VAL A 141 3.58 -5.49 19.52
N GLN A 142 3.89 -5.74 18.24
CA GLN A 142 4.86 -6.77 17.83
C GLN A 142 6.28 -6.47 18.35
N HIS A 143 6.73 -5.22 18.27
CA HIS A 143 8.02 -4.82 18.83
C HIS A 143 8.08 -5.04 20.34
N ARG A 144 6.97 -4.77 21.06
CA ARG A 144 6.87 -5.04 22.49
C ARG A 144 7.01 -6.54 22.80
N ARG A 145 6.42 -7.42 21.97
CA ARG A 145 6.55 -8.88 22.13
C ARG A 145 8.01 -9.35 22.07
N HIS A 146 8.78 -8.91 21.06
CA HIS A 146 10.18 -9.34 20.93
C HIS A 146 11.08 -8.82 22.05
N ILE A 147 10.83 -7.60 22.53
CA ILE A 147 11.52 -7.04 23.69
C ILE A 147 11.26 -7.88 24.95
N GLU A 148 10.01 -8.31 25.17
CA GLU A 148 9.65 -9.16 26.30
C GLU A 148 10.28 -10.57 26.21
N GLN A 149 10.33 -11.16 25.01
CA GLN A 149 11.02 -12.43 24.78
C GLN A 149 12.53 -12.31 25.02
N ALA A 150 13.18 -11.30 24.45
CA ALA A 150 14.59 -11.02 24.66
C ALA A 150 14.91 -10.80 26.14
N LYS A 151 14.05 -10.09 26.87
CA LYS A 151 14.17 -9.90 28.32
C LYS A 151 14.15 -11.25 29.05
N GLY A 152 13.23 -12.15 28.70
CA GLY A 152 13.18 -13.51 29.25
C GLY A 152 14.45 -14.32 28.98
N LEU A 153 15.03 -14.21 27.78
CA LEU A 153 16.30 -14.87 27.43
C LEU A 153 17.46 -14.35 28.28
N VAL A 154 17.54 -13.03 28.48
CA VAL A 154 18.57 -12.40 29.33
C VAL A 154 18.41 -12.80 30.79
N MET A 155 17.16 -12.79 31.30
CA MET A 155 16.86 -13.24 32.67
C MET A 155 17.31 -14.69 32.89
N ALA A 156 17.00 -15.58 31.94
CA ALA A 156 17.39 -16.99 32.03
C ALA A 156 18.91 -17.18 31.97
N ALA A 157 19.62 -16.42 31.14
CA ALA A 157 21.07 -16.53 30.99
C ALA A 157 21.83 -15.97 32.19
N ARG A 158 21.37 -14.84 32.76
CA ARG A 158 22.07 -14.11 33.83
C ARG A 158 21.49 -14.33 35.23
N SER A 159 20.38 -15.07 35.35
CA SER A 159 19.60 -15.21 36.60
C SER A 159 19.32 -13.87 37.27
N CYS A 160 18.86 -12.89 36.49
CA CYS A 160 18.61 -11.52 36.96
C CYS A 160 17.13 -11.15 36.90
N GLU A 161 16.76 -10.12 37.64
CA GLU A 161 15.38 -9.63 37.68
C GLU A 161 14.97 -8.96 36.35
N PRO A 162 13.66 -8.90 36.02
CA PRO A 162 13.19 -8.33 34.76
C PRO A 162 13.67 -6.90 34.48
N GLY A 163 13.76 -6.06 35.52
CA GLY A 163 14.23 -4.68 35.39
C GLY A 163 15.69 -4.63 34.92
N GLU A 164 16.56 -5.41 35.54
CA GLU A 164 17.99 -5.47 35.20
C GLU A 164 18.23 -6.03 33.80
N ALA A 165 17.43 -7.02 33.39
CA ALA A 165 17.47 -7.59 32.05
C ALA A 165 17.07 -6.57 30.97
N PHE A 166 16.00 -5.82 31.20
CA PHE A 166 15.56 -4.77 30.28
C PHE A 166 16.58 -3.64 30.18
N GLU A 167 17.13 -3.19 31.31
CA GLU A 167 18.16 -2.16 31.30
C GLU A 167 19.43 -2.61 30.56
N LEU A 168 19.80 -3.89 30.66
CA LEU A 168 20.92 -4.42 29.89
C LEU A 168 20.66 -4.30 28.39
N LEU A 169 19.47 -4.70 27.91
CA LEU A 169 19.08 -4.55 26.51
C LEU A 169 19.11 -3.09 26.05
N VAL A 170 18.61 -2.16 26.89
CA VAL A 170 18.65 -0.71 26.63
C VAL A 170 20.08 -0.21 26.52
N ARG A 171 20.96 -0.54 27.47
CA ARG A 171 22.37 -0.11 27.46
C ARG A 171 23.10 -0.65 26.23
N THR A 172 22.86 -1.91 25.87
CA THR A 172 23.43 -2.53 24.66
C THR A 172 22.96 -1.84 23.39
N SER A 173 21.66 -1.56 23.28
CA SER A 173 21.07 -0.80 22.17
C SER A 173 21.70 0.59 22.03
N GLN A 174 21.84 1.32 23.13
CA GLN A 174 22.41 2.66 23.15
C GLN A 174 23.90 2.67 22.81
N HIS A 175 24.70 1.76 23.39
CA HIS A 175 26.12 1.64 23.09
C HIS A 175 26.39 1.32 21.63
N ALA A 176 25.55 0.49 21.02
CA ALA A 176 25.68 0.12 19.62
C ALA A 176 25.04 1.14 18.66
N ASN A 177 24.30 2.12 19.16
CA ASN A 177 23.46 3.01 18.38
C ASN A 177 22.51 2.27 17.41
N VAL A 178 21.92 1.16 17.88
CA VAL A 178 20.95 0.34 17.14
C VAL A 178 19.62 0.36 17.88
N LYS A 179 18.49 0.41 17.17
CA LYS A 179 17.17 0.45 17.80
C LYS A 179 16.95 -0.79 18.68
N LEU A 180 16.47 -0.57 19.90
CA LEU A 180 16.23 -1.63 20.90
C LEU A 180 15.38 -2.79 20.37
N ARG A 181 14.33 -2.48 19.60
CA ARG A 181 13.45 -3.47 18.98
C ARG A 181 14.18 -4.39 17.99
N ASP A 182 15.19 -3.86 17.29
CA ASP A 182 15.95 -4.61 16.30
C ASP A 182 16.99 -5.50 17.01
N VAL A 183 17.62 -4.99 18.08
CA VAL A 183 18.50 -5.79 18.96
C VAL A 183 17.72 -6.94 19.62
N ALA A 184 16.51 -6.67 20.11
CA ALA A 184 15.66 -7.68 20.74
C ALA A 184 15.22 -8.76 19.74
N ALA A 185 14.76 -8.37 18.55
CA ALA A 185 14.42 -9.33 17.49
C ALA A 185 15.64 -10.16 17.06
N ALA A 186 16.81 -9.52 16.88
CA ALA A 186 18.05 -10.21 16.56
C ALA A 186 18.49 -11.19 17.65
N LEU A 187 18.30 -10.86 18.92
CA LEU A 187 18.62 -11.74 20.03
C LEU A 187 17.70 -12.97 20.06
N VAL A 188 16.40 -12.77 19.85
CA VAL A 188 15.43 -13.89 19.76
C VAL A 188 15.80 -14.82 18.59
N VAL A 189 16.17 -14.28 17.43
CA VAL A 189 16.64 -15.10 16.29
C VAL A 189 17.95 -15.81 16.61
N THR A 190 18.90 -15.12 17.25
CA THR A 190 20.22 -15.68 17.60
C THR A 190 20.10 -16.89 18.53
N VAL A 191 19.11 -16.89 19.43
CA VAL A 191 18.93 -17.94 20.43
C VAL A 191 17.89 -18.99 20.00
N GLY A 192 16.76 -18.54 19.44
CA GLY A 192 15.62 -19.38 19.08
C GLY A 192 15.56 -19.83 17.61
N GLY A 193 16.46 -19.33 16.75
CA GLY A 193 16.58 -19.71 15.34
C GLY A 193 15.55 -19.08 14.40
N THR A 194 14.36 -18.71 14.88
CA THR A 194 13.31 -18.05 14.08
C THR A 194 12.54 -17.01 14.90
N LEU A 195 11.82 -16.13 14.22
CA LEU A 195 10.70 -15.38 14.81
C LEU A 195 9.41 -16.12 14.45
N GLU A 196 8.50 -16.34 15.40
CA GLU A 196 7.16 -16.88 15.06
C GLU A 196 6.37 -15.88 14.19
N ASP A 197 5.75 -16.40 13.14
CA ASP A 197 5.01 -15.78 12.02
C ASP A 197 4.57 -14.30 12.18
N GLY A 198 4.91 -13.51 11.16
CA GLY A 198 4.43 -12.12 11.00
C GLY A 198 5.37 -11.19 10.21
N ALA A 199 6.61 -11.63 9.98
CA ALA A 199 7.59 -10.95 9.15
C ALA A 199 7.22 -11.06 7.66
N GLY A 200 6.64 -10.01 7.07
CA GLY A 200 6.81 -9.81 5.63
C GLY A 200 8.31 -9.77 5.27
N GLU A 201 8.67 -10.06 4.03
CA GLU A 201 10.05 -10.29 3.55
C GLU A 201 11.08 -9.17 3.90
N ASP A 202 10.65 -8.02 4.42
CA ASP A 202 11.47 -6.90 4.94
C ASP A 202 11.81 -6.94 6.44
N ALA A 203 11.45 -7.97 7.21
CA ALA A 203 11.53 -7.95 8.69
C ALA A 203 12.73 -8.70 9.30
N ALA A 204 13.77 -8.98 8.53
CA ALA A 204 15.01 -9.51 9.10
C ALA A 204 15.77 -8.38 9.84
N PRO A 205 16.28 -8.61 11.07
CA PRO A 205 17.02 -7.58 11.79
C PRO A 205 18.21 -7.10 10.96
N PRO A 206 18.55 -5.79 10.99
CA PRO A 206 19.73 -5.26 10.29
C PRO A 206 21.00 -5.98 10.73
N ASP A 207 22.01 -6.09 9.87
CA ASP A 207 23.27 -6.80 10.18
C ASP A 207 23.96 -6.25 11.43
N ALA A 208 23.91 -4.92 11.64
CA ALA A 208 24.39 -4.28 12.85
C ALA A 208 23.68 -4.80 14.12
N ALA A 209 22.37 -5.06 14.06
CA ALA A 209 21.61 -5.61 15.17
C ALA A 209 21.96 -7.08 15.43
N ARG A 210 22.17 -7.88 14.37
CA ARG A 210 22.61 -9.29 14.48
C ARG A 210 23.98 -9.40 15.12
N GLU A 211 24.90 -8.55 14.71
CA GLU A 211 26.25 -8.47 15.26
C GLU A 211 26.24 -8.16 16.75
N VAL A 212 25.42 -7.18 17.14
CA VAL A 212 25.25 -6.77 18.54
C VAL A 212 24.60 -7.86 19.38
N ALA A 213 23.54 -8.50 18.86
CA ALA A 213 22.84 -9.59 19.54
C ALA A 213 23.75 -10.80 19.77
N ARG A 214 24.56 -11.16 18.78
CA ARG A 214 25.53 -12.27 18.90
C ARG A 214 26.57 -11.98 19.97
N LYS A 215 27.17 -10.79 19.96
CA LYS A 215 28.12 -10.35 20.99
C LYS A 215 27.49 -10.34 22.39
N LEU A 216 26.25 -9.84 22.50
CA LEU A 216 25.52 -9.83 23.75
C LEU A 216 25.29 -11.26 24.27
N TRP A 217 24.86 -12.19 23.42
CA TRP A 217 24.60 -13.56 23.83
C TRP A 217 25.87 -14.33 24.22
N GLU A 218 26.98 -14.13 23.50
CA GLU A 218 28.30 -14.66 23.85
C GLU A 218 28.73 -14.17 25.25
N ALA A 219 28.60 -12.87 25.51
CA ALA A 219 28.97 -12.27 26.79
C ALA A 219 28.05 -12.69 27.96
N LEU A 220 26.81 -13.10 27.68
CA LEU A 220 25.90 -13.61 28.71
C LEU A 220 26.17 -15.08 29.08
N ARG A 221 26.95 -15.80 28.27
CA ARG A 221 27.28 -17.22 28.48
C ARG A 221 28.71 -17.46 28.97
N SER A 222 29.54 -16.41 29.03
CA SER A 222 30.89 -16.41 29.60
C SER A 222 30.86 -16.21 31.10
#